data_AF-A0A0M8PVL7-F1
#
_entry.id   AF-A0A0M8PVL7-F1
#
_cell.length_a   1.000
_cell.length_b   1.000
_cell.length_c   1.000
_cell.angle_alpha   90.00
_cell.angle_beta   90.00
_cell.angle_gamma   90.00
#
_symmetry.space_group_name_H-M   'P 1'
#
loop_
_entity.id
_entity.type
_entity.pdbx_description
1 polymer ?
#
loop_
_entity_poly.entity_id
_entity_poly.type
_entity_poly.pdbx_seq_one_letter_code
_entity_poly.pdbx_strand_id
1 'polypeptide(L)'
;MLRKGMRFQMSLMYWIILLAIFIIVSYKNLFFDWSIQNYLTNEFEFEIFGRYAFILFTSFLESFIYILMIRFSIFLLNKAFAKTTAAKSE
;
A
#
# COMPACT_ATOMS: atom_id res chain seq x y z
N MET A 1 -11.29 -17.48 28.39
CA MET A 1 -11.81 -16.27 27.72
C MET A 1 -10.97 -15.98 26.47
N LEU A 2 -11.46 -16.38 25.30
CA LEU A 2 -10.79 -16.09 24.02
C LEU A 2 -10.93 -14.59 23.75
N ARG A 3 -9.81 -13.86 23.87
CA ARG A 3 -9.72 -12.42 23.58
C ARG A 3 -10.21 -12.21 22.15
N LYS A 4 -11.34 -11.49 22.04
CA LYS A 4 -12.00 -11.09 20.79
C LYS A 4 -10.93 -10.67 19.79
N GLY A 5 -10.70 -11.49 18.76
CA GLY A 5 -9.74 -11.19 17.70
C GLY A 5 -9.99 -9.78 17.19
N MET A 6 -8.93 -8.98 17.07
CA MET A 6 -9.02 -7.64 16.49
C MET A 6 -9.79 -7.76 15.18
N ARG A 7 -11.03 -7.26 15.15
CA ARG A 7 -11.77 -7.16 13.90
C ARG A 7 -10.89 -6.34 12.98
N PHE A 8 -10.51 -6.92 11.84
CA PHE A 8 -9.77 -6.22 10.80
C PHE A 8 -10.73 -5.23 10.12
N GLN A 9 -11.20 -4.24 10.87
CA GLN A 9 -11.92 -3.11 10.32
C GLN A 9 -10.88 -2.12 9.81
N MET A 10 -10.81 -2.00 8.49
CA MET A 10 -10.19 -0.85 7.85
C MET A 10 -11.12 0.34 8.10
N SER A 11 -10.70 1.27 8.95
CA SER A 11 -11.45 2.53 9.10
C SER A 11 -11.42 3.29 7.77
N LEU A 12 -12.40 4.16 7.56
CA LEU A 12 -12.52 4.98 6.34
C LEU A 12 -11.21 5.73 6.02
N MET A 13 -10.46 6.14 7.05
CA MET A 13 -9.14 6.77 6.91
C MET A 13 -8.10 5.88 6.21
N TYR A 14 -8.05 4.58 6.51
CA TYR A 14 -7.12 3.66 5.84
C TYR A 14 -7.47 3.48 4.36
N TRP A 15 -8.75 3.53 4.01
CA TRP A 15 -9.17 3.50 2.61
C TRP A 15 -8.77 4.75 1.85
N ILE A 16 -8.88 5.93 2.46
CA ILE A 16 -8.40 7.19 1.86
C ILE A 16 -6.88 7.14 1.64
N ILE A 17 -6.14 6.68 2.66
CA ILE A 17 -4.67 6.50 2.55
C ILE A 17 -4.33 5.50 1.44
N LEU A 18 -5.10 4.40 1.31
CA LEU A 18 -4.88 3.41 0.26
C LEU A 18 -5.01 4.03 -1.11
N LEU A 19 -6.09 4.79 -1.30
CA LEU A 19 -6.39 5.42 -2.56
C LEU A 19 -5.35 6.48 -2.93
N ALA A 20 -4.91 7.28 -1.96
CA ALA A 20 -3.84 8.25 -2.18
C ALA A 20 -2.51 7.58 -2.57
N ILE A 21 -2.10 6.54 -1.84
CA ILE A 21 -0.88 5.77 -2.14
C ILE A 21 -1.01 5.12 -3.51
N PHE A 22 -2.17 4.51 -3.81
CA PHE A 22 -2.44 3.86 -5.08
C PHE A 22 -2.32 4.78 -6.27
N ILE A 23 -2.86 6.00 -6.19
CA ILE A 23 -2.73 7.01 -7.24
C ILE A 23 -1.26 7.36 -7.48
N ILE A 24 -0.49 7.60 -6.41
CA ILE A 24 0.93 7.96 -6.50
C ILE A 24 1.75 6.82 -7.10
N VAL A 25 1.57 5.59 -6.62
CA VAL A 25 2.30 4.41 -7.08
C VAL A 25 1.96 4.08 -8.53
N SER A 26 0.67 4.11 -8.88
CA SER A 26 0.23 3.88 -10.27
C SER A 26 0.80 4.94 -11.21
N TYR A 27 0.79 6.21 -10.82
CA TYR A 27 1.39 7.29 -11.60
C TYR A 27 2.90 7.07 -11.81
N LYS A 28 3.63 6.72 -10.75
CA LYS A 28 5.06 6.40 -10.85
C LYS A 28 5.31 5.24 -11.81
N ASN A 29 4.58 4.14 -11.64
CA ASN A 29 4.78 2.93 -12.42
C ASN A 29 4.35 3.11 -13.89
N LEU A 30 3.35 3.96 -14.17
CA LEU A 30 2.92 4.26 -15.54
C LEU A 30 3.89 5.16 -16.30
N PHE A 31 4.43 6.19 -15.66
CA PHE A 31 5.16 7.26 -16.35
C PHE A 31 6.68 7.23 -16.17
N PHE A 32 7.20 6.65 -15.09
CA PHE A 32 8.64 6.67 -14.77
C PHE A 32 9.34 5.32 -14.93
N ASP A 33 8.59 4.24 -15.16
CA ASP A 33 9.20 2.94 -15.39
C ASP A 33 9.67 2.83 -16.85
N TRP A 34 10.99 2.99 -17.02
CA TRP A 34 11.68 2.95 -18.31
C TRP A 34 11.48 1.63 -19.06
N SER A 35 11.22 0.53 -18.34
CA SER A 35 10.94 -0.77 -18.96
C SER A 35 9.64 -0.75 -19.76
N ILE A 36 8.62 -0.04 -19.26
CA ILE A 36 7.26 -0.02 -19.82
C ILE A 36 7.18 0.90 -21.05
N GLN A 37 7.91 2.02 -21.03
CA GLN A 37 8.03 2.92 -22.18
C GLN A 37 8.69 2.25 -23.39
N ASN A 38 9.69 1.37 -23.16
CA ASN A 38 10.37 0.65 -24.24
C ASN A 38 9.51 -0.45 -24.90
N TYR A 39 8.43 -0.91 -24.25
CA TYR A 39 7.48 -1.86 -24.83
C TYR A 39 6.26 -1.20 -25.48
N LEU A 40 6.02 0.09 -25.22
CA LEU A 40 4.94 0.89 -25.81
C LEU A 40 5.12 1.13 -27.32
N THR A 41 6.32 0.91 -27.85
CA THR A 41 6.66 1.07 -29.26
C THR A 41 6.29 -0.12 -30.15
N ASN A 42 5.81 -1.25 -29.60
CA ASN A 42 5.34 -2.39 -30.40
C ASN A 42 3.81 -2.37 -30.56
N GLU A 43 3.34 -2.36 -31.81
CA GLU A 43 2.07 -1.79 -32.31
C GLU A 43 0.77 -2.57 -32.04
N PHE A 44 0.71 -3.52 -31.09
CA PHE A 44 -0.55 -4.25 -30.83
C PHE A 44 -1.37 -3.60 -29.70
N GLU A 45 -2.46 -2.90 -30.05
CA GLU A 45 -3.35 -2.19 -29.11
C GLU A 45 -3.91 -3.08 -27.99
N PHE A 46 -4.15 -4.38 -28.25
CA PHE A 46 -4.60 -5.34 -27.24
C PHE A 46 -3.54 -5.63 -26.17
N GLU A 47 -2.28 -5.63 -26.56
CA GLU A 47 -1.16 -5.85 -25.64
C GLU A 47 -0.96 -4.64 -24.73
N ILE A 48 -1.21 -3.45 -25.26
CA ILE A 48 -1.15 -2.18 -24.53
C ILE A 48 -2.19 -2.13 -23.40
N PHE A 49 -3.45 -2.51 -23.68
CA PHE A 49 -4.50 -2.55 -22.64
C PHE A 49 -4.17 -3.56 -21.53
N GLY A 50 -3.76 -4.78 -21.89
CA GLY A 50 -3.37 -5.81 -20.93
C GLY A 50 -2.21 -5.36 -20.03
N ARG A 51 -1.24 -4.63 -20.59
CA ARG A 51 -0.11 -4.07 -19.83
C ARG A 51 -0.56 -2.99 -18.85
N TYR A 52 -1.41 -2.05 -19.25
CA TYR A 52 -1.96 -1.05 -18.33
C TYR A 52 -2.76 -1.68 -17.19
N ALA A 53 -3.61 -2.67 -17.50
CA ALA A 53 -4.36 -3.41 -16.49
C ALA A 53 -3.42 -4.16 -15.53
N PHE A 54 -2.35 -4.77 -16.04
CA PHE A 54 -1.34 -5.45 -15.23
C PHE A 54 -0.59 -4.48 -14.30
N ILE A 55 -0.19 -3.31 -14.80
CA ILE A 55 0.48 -2.27 -14.01
C ILE A 55 -0.42 -1.74 -12.91
N LEU A 56 -1.69 -1.49 -13.21
CA LEU A 56 -2.66 -1.07 -12.20
C LEU A 56 -2.86 -2.16 -11.14
N PHE A 57 -2.90 -3.43 -11.55
CA PHE A 57 -3.02 -4.54 -10.63
C PHE A 57 -1.79 -4.67 -9.71
N THR A 58 -0.58 -4.61 -10.26
CA THR A 58 0.65 -4.66 -9.45
C THR A 58 0.78 -3.44 -8.54
N SER A 59 0.41 -2.25 -9.02
CA SER A 59 0.38 -1.02 -8.22
C SER A 59 -0.63 -1.10 -7.08
N PHE A 60 -1.77 -1.77 -7.28
CA PHE A 60 -2.74 -2.02 -6.23
C PHE A 60 -2.17 -2.94 -5.14
N LEU A 61 -1.51 -4.03 -5.53
CA LEU A 61 -0.83 -4.94 -4.59
C LEU A 61 0.28 -4.22 -3.80
N GLU A 62 1.11 -3.44 -4.48
CA GLU A 62 2.18 -2.64 -3.85
C GLU A 62 1.59 -1.65 -2.82
N SER A 63 0.52 -0.95 -3.18
CA SER A 63 -0.17 -0.01 -2.29
C SER A 63 -0.79 -0.70 -1.09
N PHE A 64 -1.32 -1.91 -1.27
CA PHE A 64 -1.84 -2.72 -0.19
C PHE A 64 -0.74 -3.13 0.80
N ILE A 65 0.44 -3.53 0.30
CA ILE A 65 1.62 -3.83 1.12
C ILE A 65 2.05 -2.59 1.91
N TYR A 66 2.07 -1.41 1.30
CA TYR A 66 2.40 -0.16 2.02
C TYR A 66 1.45 0.11 3.18
N ILE A 67 0.15 -0.12 3.03
CA ILE A 67 -0.78 0.01 4.16
C ILE A 67 -0.47 -0.97 5.29
N LEU A 68 -0.17 -2.22 4.96
CA LEU A 68 0.20 -3.22 5.97
C LEU A 68 1.45 -2.78 6.73
N MET A 69 2.44 -2.23 6.03
CA MET A 69 3.66 -1.68 6.64
C MET A 69 3.35 -0.46 7.53
N ILE A 70 2.51 0.47 7.09
CA ILE A 70 2.09 1.63 7.90
C ILE A 70 1.42 1.15 9.20
N ARG A 71 0.49 0.19 9.11
CA ARG A 71 -0.17 -0.40 10.29
C ARG A 71 0.82 -1.07 11.22
N PHE A 72 1.76 -1.82 10.66
CA PHE A 72 2.80 -2.48 11.44
C PHE A 72 3.69 -1.46 12.17
N SER A 73 4.10 -0.38 11.50
CA SER A 73 4.85 0.71 12.10
C SER A 73 4.08 1.40 13.22
N ILE A 74 2.80 1.71 13.04
CA ILE A 74 1.95 2.31 14.09
C ILE A 74 1.83 1.36 15.29
N PHE A 75 1.68 0.05 15.05
CA PHE A 75 1.65 -0.94 16.12
C PHE A 75 2.95 -0.97 16.92
N LEU A 76 4.11 -0.95 16.24
CA LEU A 76 5.42 -0.90 16.90
C LEU A 76 5.60 0.38 17.71
N LEU A 77 5.22 1.54 17.15
CA LEU A 77 5.29 2.82 17.86
C LEU A 77 4.42 2.81 19.11
N ASN A 78 3.16 2.38 19.01
CA ASN A 78 2.26 2.27 20.17
C ASN A 78 2.84 1.33 21.24
N LYS A 79 3.46 0.23 20.85
CA LYS A 79 4.13 -0.70 21.77
C LYS A 79 5.35 -0.05 22.45
N ALA A 80 6.15 0.71 21.71
CA ALA A 80 7.31 1.42 22.25
C ALA A 80 6.88 2.54 23.22
N PHE A 81 5.91 3.37 22.85
CA PHE A 81 5.40 4.43 23.70
C PHE A 81 4.73 3.89 24.96
N ALA A 82 3.92 2.83 24.87
CA ALA A 82 3.31 2.21 26.06
C ALA A 82 4.37 1.70 27.05
N LYS A 83 5.51 1.19 26.57
CA LYS A 83 6.62 0.77 27.41
C LYS A 83 7.32 1.96 28.08
N THR A 84 7.48 3.08 27.37
CA THR A 84 8.07 4.31 27.91
C THR A 84 7.19 4.95 28.99
N THR A 85 5.87 4.95 28.84
CA THR A 85 4.96 5.52 29.86
C THR A 85 4.96 4.68 31.14
N ALA A 86 5.04 3.35 31.02
CA ALA A 86 5.13 2.45 32.18
C ALA A 86 6.46 2.60 32.94
N ALA A 87 7.58 2.80 32.22
CA ALA A 87 8.89 2.99 32.83
C ALA A 87 9.07 4.36 33.50
N LYS A 88 8.15 5.32 33.31
CA LYS A 88 8.20 6.66 33.90
C LYS A 88 7.30 6.82 35.13
N SER A 89 6.50 5.79 35.45
CA SER A 89 5.61 5.73 36.61
C SER A 89 6.13 4.85 37.75
N GLU A 90 7.33 4.29 37.61
CA GLU A 90 8.13 3.66 38.67
C GLU A 90 9.18 4.65 39.17
#